data_AF-A0AAV2Z9N7-F1
#
_entry.id   AF-A0AAV2Z9N7-F1
#
_cell.length_a   1.000
_cell.length_b   1.000
_cell.length_c   1.000
_cell.angle_alpha   90.00
_cell.angle_beta   90.00
_cell.angle_gamma   90.00
#
_symmetry.space_group_name_H-M   'P 1'
#
loop_
_entity.id
_entity.type
_entity.pdbx_description
1 polymer ?
#
loop_
_entity_poly.entity_id
_entity_poly.type
_entity_poly.pdbx_seq_one_letter_code
_entity_poly.pdbx_strand_id
1 'polypeptide(L)'
;MNTIVINGSSASAGAIFMRVQLTIRGKHQRQRTEVIQCKLLQTKQKISRKTYVEERAKAVNESDVFLLITSGDVTEELPLPARCGIVSKKEFGRYFGPFASRAYRSFLGPPNINTASYHELRRIEGVGDATAKQIINERKKRPFSCQEDAVNRLFAKKESKNAKILHAMHCDDV
;
A
#
# COMPACT_ATOMS: atom_id res chain seq x y z
N MET A 1 3.10 -0.01 -27.29
CA MET A 1 3.59 -0.53 -25.99
C MET A 1 2.76 -1.77 -25.73
N ASN A 2 3.29 -2.97 -26.01
CA ASN A 2 2.44 -4.11 -26.37
C ASN A 2 2.31 -5.18 -25.28
N THR A 3 2.95 -5.01 -24.12
CA THR A 3 2.85 -5.99 -23.03
C THR A 3 3.16 -5.35 -21.68
N ILE A 4 2.23 -5.46 -20.74
CA ILE A 4 2.44 -5.26 -19.30
C ILE A 4 2.38 -6.65 -18.68
N VAL A 5 3.42 -7.04 -17.95
CA VAL A 5 3.44 -8.32 -17.22
C VAL A 5 3.36 -8.02 -15.74
N ILE A 6 2.40 -8.63 -15.05
CA ILE A 6 2.26 -8.55 -13.59
C ILE A 6 2.64 -9.92 -13.03
N ASN A 7 3.52 -9.96 -12.04
CA ASN A 7 3.93 -11.22 -11.42
C ASN A 7 2.74 -11.92 -10.72
N GLY A 8 2.79 -13.26 -10.64
CA GLY A 8 1.72 -14.08 -10.07
C GLY A 8 1.48 -13.85 -8.57
N SER A 9 0.28 -14.23 -8.09
CA SER A 9 -0.17 -14.02 -6.70
C SER A 9 0.72 -14.65 -5.61
N SER A 10 1.60 -15.58 -5.96
CA SER A 10 2.54 -16.24 -5.06
C SER A 10 3.90 -15.55 -4.94
N ALA A 11 4.16 -14.48 -5.70
CA ALA A 11 5.42 -13.76 -5.64
C ALA A 11 5.53 -12.96 -4.33
N SER A 12 6.72 -12.94 -3.73
CA SER A 12 7.01 -12.19 -2.50
C SER A 12 6.96 -10.66 -2.67
N ALA A 13 6.85 -10.18 -3.91
CA ALA A 13 6.56 -8.79 -4.26
C ALA A 13 5.78 -8.70 -5.58
N GLY A 14 4.90 -7.72 -5.68
CA GLY A 14 4.17 -7.43 -6.92
C GLY A 14 5.05 -6.64 -7.88
N ALA A 15 5.62 -7.31 -8.89
CA ALA A 15 6.43 -6.67 -9.91
C ALA A 15 5.62 -6.47 -11.20
N ILE A 16 5.69 -5.27 -11.75
CA ILE A 16 5.13 -4.87 -13.05
C ILE A 16 6.29 -4.65 -14.00
N PHE A 17 6.31 -5.37 -15.12
CA PHE A 17 7.35 -5.28 -16.14
C PHE A 17 6.79 -4.62 -17.39
N MET A 18 7.51 -3.62 -17.91
CA MET A 18 7.16 -2.90 -19.12
C MET A 18 8.41 -2.65 -19.97
N ARG A 19 8.28 -2.63 -21.30
CA ARG A 19 9.36 -2.16 -22.17
C ARG A 19 9.25 -0.65 -22.35
N VAL A 20 10.35 0.04 -22.06
CA VAL A 20 10.47 1.49 -22.23
C VAL A 20 11.59 1.85 -23.19
N GLN A 21 11.40 2.96 -23.89
CA GLN A 21 12.39 3.52 -24.80
C GLN A 21 13.01 4.75 -24.16
N LEU A 22 14.27 4.64 -23.74
CA LEU A 22 15.00 5.74 -23.14
C LEU A 22 15.70 6.54 -24.23
N THR A 23 15.48 7.85 -24.25
CA THR A 23 16.20 8.78 -25.12
C THR A 23 17.43 9.31 -24.39
N ILE A 24 18.61 8.83 -24.76
CA ILE A 24 19.87 9.26 -24.16
C ILE A 24 20.46 10.37 -25.04
N ARG A 25 20.64 11.56 -24.45
CA ARG A 25 21.25 12.75 -25.10
C ARG A 25 20.57 13.12 -26.44
N GLY A 26 19.25 12.96 -26.53
CA GLY A 26 18.45 13.37 -27.69
C GLY A 26 18.63 12.56 -28.98
N LYS A 27 19.57 11.60 -29.04
CA LYS A 27 19.93 10.90 -30.29
C LYS A 27 19.89 9.38 -30.21
N HIS A 28 20.15 8.79 -29.04
CA HIS A 28 20.18 7.33 -28.91
C HIS A 28 18.98 6.83 -28.14
N GLN A 29 18.05 6.21 -28.87
CA GLN A 29 16.94 5.49 -28.26
C GLN A 29 17.40 4.08 -27.91
N ARG A 30 17.37 3.73 -26.62
CA ARG A 30 17.69 2.38 -26.14
C ARG A 30 16.47 1.78 -25.47
N GLN A 31 16.07 0.61 -25.95
CA GLN A 31 15.06 -0.22 -25.31
C GLN A 31 15.60 -0.76 -23.98
N ARG A 32 14.83 -0.60 -22.91
CA ARG A 32 15.11 -1.13 -21.57
C ARG A 32 13.85 -1.75 -20.97
N THR A 33 14.03 -2.61 -19.99
CA THR A 33 12.93 -3.07 -19.17
C THR A 33 12.78 -2.09 -18.01
N GLU A 34 11.56 -1.62 -17.79
CA GLU A 34 11.16 -0.94 -16.56
C GLU A 34 10.47 -1.97 -15.67
N VAL A 35 10.93 -2.02 -14.41
CA VAL A 35 10.33 -2.84 -13.38
C VAL A 35 9.86 -1.96 -12.25
N ILE A 36 8.55 -1.96 -12.03
CA ILE A 36 7.93 -1.33 -10.87
C ILE A 36 7.65 -2.42 -9.86
N GLN A 37 8.31 -2.36 -8.71
CA GLN A 37 8.10 -3.30 -7.62
C GLN A 37 7.28 -2.64 -6.51
N CYS A 38 6.13 -3.23 -6.20
CA CYS A 38 5.28 -2.84 -5.08
C CYS A 38 5.60 -3.73 -3.88
N LYS A 39 6.06 -3.13 -2.78
CA LYS A 39 6.40 -3.86 -1.55
C LYS A 39 5.72 -3.26 -0.32
N LEU A 40 4.87 -4.06 0.31
CA LEU A 40 4.33 -3.79 1.62
C LEU A 40 5.38 -4.14 2.68
N LEU A 41 5.71 -3.17 3.54
CA LEU A 41 6.55 -3.41 4.70
C LEU A 41 5.71 -3.61 5.95
N GLN A 42 6.27 -4.29 6.96
CA GLN A 42 5.63 -4.39 8.26
C GLN A 42 5.54 -3.02 8.94
N THR A 43 4.56 -2.86 9.83
CA THR A 43 4.30 -1.62 10.56
C THR A 43 5.59 -1.11 11.23
N LYS A 44 5.93 0.16 10.99
CA LYS A 44 7.15 0.87 11.47
C LYS A 44 8.48 0.46 10.83
N GLN A 45 8.51 -0.53 9.95
CA GLN A 45 9.74 -0.84 9.20
C GLN A 45 10.07 0.29 8.23
N LYS A 46 11.33 0.73 8.24
CA LYS A 46 11.85 1.75 7.34
C LYS A 46 12.69 1.12 6.23
N ILE A 47 12.80 1.81 5.09
CA ILE A 47 13.66 1.42 3.99
C ILE A 47 15.06 1.95 4.23
N SER A 48 16.00 1.04 4.44
CA SER A 48 17.43 1.33 4.48
C SER A 48 18.06 1.19 3.09
N ARG A 49 19.28 1.72 2.92
CA ARG A 49 20.07 1.52 1.70
C ARG A 49 20.30 0.04 1.38
N LYS A 50 20.63 -0.75 2.40
CA LYS A 50 20.83 -2.20 2.28
C LYS A 50 19.57 -2.86 1.72
N THR A 51 18.41 -2.57 2.32
CA THR A 51 17.11 -3.11 1.88
C THR A 51 16.81 -2.73 0.43
N TYR A 52 17.03 -1.48 0.04
CA TYR A 52 16.79 -1.05 -1.34
C TYR A 52 17.66 -1.81 -2.35
N VAL A 53 18.95 -1.95 -2.07
CA VAL A 53 19.89 -2.67 -2.95
C VAL A 53 19.51 -4.14 -3.08
N GLU A 54 19.11 -4.79 -1.97
CA GLU A 54 18.64 -6.18 -1.98
C GLU A 54 17.38 -6.36 -2.81
N GLU A 55 16.39 -5.46 -2.69
CA GLU A 55 15.18 -5.53 -3.50
C GLU A 55 15.47 -5.29 -4.99
N ARG A 56 16.30 -4.30 -5.31
CA ARG A 56 16.73 -4.03 -6.68
C ARG A 56 17.42 -5.24 -7.32
N ALA A 57 18.34 -5.88 -6.59
CA ALA A 57 19.10 -7.02 -7.08
C ALA A 57 18.22 -8.24 -7.42
N LYS A 58 17.06 -8.37 -6.77
CA LYS A 58 16.06 -9.41 -7.07
C LYS A 58 15.22 -9.09 -8.30
N ALA A 59 15.07 -7.82 -8.65
CA ALA A 59 14.10 -7.35 -9.63
C ALA A 59 14.70 -7.02 -11.00
N VAL A 60 15.92 -6.49 -11.05
CA VAL A 60 16.50 -5.90 -12.28
C VAL A 60 18.01 -6.15 -12.43
N ASN A 61 18.49 -6.07 -13.67
CA ASN A 61 19.92 -5.94 -13.96
C ASN A 61 20.36 -4.45 -13.97
N GLU A 62 21.65 -4.18 -14.19
CA GLU A 62 22.21 -2.83 -14.16
C GLU A 62 21.69 -1.87 -15.25
N SER A 63 21.21 -2.40 -16.36
CA SER A 63 20.82 -1.61 -17.52
C SER A 63 19.37 -1.14 -17.47
N ASP A 64 18.54 -1.84 -16.69
CA ASP A 64 17.10 -1.63 -16.56
C ASP A 64 16.74 -0.38 -15.75
N VAL A 65 15.45 -0.01 -15.80
CA VAL A 65 14.84 1.03 -14.98
C VAL A 65 14.13 0.35 -13.81
N PHE A 66 14.33 0.83 -12.59
CA PHE A 66 13.73 0.25 -11.39
C PHE A 66 13.02 1.30 -10.55
N LEU A 67 11.77 1.04 -10.21
CA LEU A 67 10.99 1.88 -9.31
C LEU A 67 10.45 1.02 -8.16
N LEU A 68 10.90 1.31 -6.93
CA LEU A 68 10.33 0.69 -5.74
C LEU A 68 9.20 1.57 -5.19
N ILE A 69 7.99 1.03 -5.07
CA ILE A 69 6.85 1.69 -4.44
C ILE A 69 6.53 0.96 -3.13
N THR A 70 6.51 1.70 -2.01
CA THR A 70 6.38 1.09 -0.69
C THR A 70 5.71 2.00 0.34
N SER A 71 5.00 1.41 1.31
CA SER A 71 4.38 2.12 2.44
C SER A 71 5.35 2.55 3.53
N GLY A 72 6.61 2.06 3.49
CA GLY A 72 7.65 2.42 4.44
C GLY A 72 8.16 3.85 4.28
N ASP A 73 8.73 4.40 5.35
CA ASP A 73 9.51 5.65 5.30
C ASP A 73 10.99 5.34 5.04
N VAL A 74 11.74 6.26 4.44
CA VAL A 74 13.19 6.09 4.22
C VAL A 74 13.94 6.58 5.46
N THR A 75 14.96 5.83 5.89
CA THR A 75 15.73 6.18 7.11
C THR A 75 16.62 7.40 6.94
N GLU A 76 17.23 7.57 5.77
CA GLU A 76 18.35 8.49 5.49
C GLU A 76 18.31 8.97 4.03
N GLU A 77 19.20 9.87 3.64
CA GLU A 77 19.43 10.17 2.23
C GLU A 77 19.89 8.91 1.49
N LEU A 78 19.04 8.42 0.58
CA LEU A 78 19.28 7.23 -0.19
C LEU A 78 19.79 7.64 -1.59
N PRO A 79 21.12 7.65 -1.84
CA PRO A 79 21.63 7.92 -3.17
C PRO A 79 21.23 6.78 -4.10
N LEU A 80 20.26 7.07 -4.98
CA LEU A 80 19.75 6.09 -5.92
C LEU A 80 20.73 5.89 -7.06
N PRO A 81 20.98 4.64 -7.50
CA PRO A 81 21.74 4.38 -8.70
C PRO A 81 21.08 5.03 -9.94
N ALA A 82 21.84 5.14 -11.03
CA ALA A 82 21.25 5.60 -12.29
C ALA A 82 20.03 4.74 -12.68
N ARG A 83 18.99 5.39 -13.22
CA ARG A 83 17.72 4.77 -13.64
C ARG A 83 16.94 4.08 -12.52
N CYS A 84 17.18 4.47 -11.27
CA CYS A 84 16.48 3.93 -10.11
C CYS A 84 15.66 5.02 -9.41
N GLY A 85 14.50 4.61 -8.89
CA GLY A 85 13.54 5.46 -8.19
C GLY A 85 13.00 4.79 -6.93
N ILE A 86 12.50 5.59 -5.99
CA ILE A 86 11.69 5.14 -4.86
C ILE A 86 10.51 6.08 -4.66
N VAL A 87 9.33 5.50 -4.40
CA VAL A 87 8.14 6.20 -3.91
C VAL A 87 7.86 5.64 -2.52
N SER A 88 8.37 6.33 -1.49
CA SER A 88 8.14 6.00 -0.09
C SER A 88 6.92 6.77 0.43
N LYS A 89 6.51 6.51 1.68
CA LYS A 89 5.36 7.17 2.33
C LYS A 89 5.29 8.68 2.08
N LYS A 90 6.42 9.39 2.07
CA LYS A 90 6.48 10.85 1.89
C LYS A 90 6.25 11.31 0.45
N GLU A 91 6.66 10.51 -0.54
CA GLU A 91 6.56 10.87 -1.96
C GLU A 91 5.22 10.47 -2.60
N PHE A 92 4.38 9.67 -1.93
CA PHE A 92 3.09 9.22 -2.48
C PHE A 92 2.22 10.37 -2.99
N GLY A 93 2.10 11.44 -2.18
CA GLY A 93 1.32 12.62 -2.56
C GLY A 93 1.83 13.28 -3.84
N ARG A 94 3.15 13.42 -3.96
CA ARG A 94 3.79 14.06 -5.12
C ARG A 94 3.72 13.17 -6.36
N TYR A 95 3.93 11.86 -6.21
CA TYR A 95 3.99 10.93 -7.34
C TYR A 95 2.60 10.60 -7.90
N PHE A 96 1.63 10.29 -7.03
CA PHE A 96 0.28 9.88 -7.46
C PHE A 96 -0.72 11.05 -7.54
N GLY A 97 -0.36 12.24 -7.03
CA GLY A 97 -1.20 13.43 -7.05
C GLY A 97 -2.60 13.16 -6.49
N PRO A 98 -3.69 13.47 -7.22
CA PRO A 98 -5.06 13.26 -6.75
C PRO A 98 -5.42 11.79 -6.51
N PHE A 99 -4.59 10.84 -6.97
CA PHE A 99 -4.79 9.41 -6.76
C PHE A 99 -4.03 8.84 -5.56
N ALA A 100 -3.23 9.65 -4.86
CA ALA A 100 -2.36 9.19 -3.76
C ALA A 100 -3.12 8.44 -2.66
N SER A 101 -4.35 8.85 -2.35
CA SER A 101 -5.18 8.20 -1.33
C SER A 101 -5.67 6.80 -1.76
N ARG A 102 -5.92 6.58 -3.05
CA ARG A 102 -6.23 5.24 -3.59
C ARG A 102 -5.00 4.36 -3.58
N ALA A 103 -3.88 4.89 -4.10
CA ALA A 103 -2.61 4.17 -4.16
C ALA A 103 -2.13 3.76 -2.75
N TYR A 104 -2.10 4.70 -1.79
CA TYR A 104 -1.62 4.43 -0.43
C TYR A 104 -2.46 3.35 0.27
N ARG A 105 -3.78 3.36 0.08
CA ARG A 105 -4.67 2.36 0.67
C ARG A 105 -4.39 0.95 0.16
N SER A 106 -4.02 0.78 -1.11
CA SER A 106 -3.60 -0.52 -1.64
C SER A 106 -2.36 -1.09 -0.94
N PHE A 107 -1.59 -0.25 -0.24
CA PHE A 107 -0.44 -0.65 0.57
C PHE A 107 -0.72 -0.67 2.07
N LEU A 108 -1.95 -0.47 2.53
CA LEU A 108 -2.27 -0.61 3.94
C LEU A 108 -2.95 -1.96 4.17
N GLY A 109 -2.54 -2.64 5.26
CA GLY A 109 -3.35 -3.72 5.82
C GLY A 109 -4.73 -3.21 6.22
N PRO A 110 -5.65 -4.11 6.60
CA PRO A 110 -6.98 -3.69 7.01
C PRO A 110 -6.91 -2.63 8.11
N PRO A 111 -7.69 -1.53 7.99
CA PRO A 111 -7.66 -0.47 8.98
C PRO A 111 -8.08 -1.01 10.35
N ASN A 112 -7.47 -0.46 11.40
CA ASN A 112 -7.81 -0.83 12.77
C ASN A 112 -9.12 -0.16 13.21
N ILE A 113 -10.07 -0.94 13.71
CA ILE A 113 -11.41 -0.45 14.04
C ILE A 113 -11.43 0.57 15.19
N ASN A 114 -10.47 0.49 16.11
CA ASN A 114 -10.35 1.40 17.25
C ASN A 114 -9.67 2.73 16.90
N THR A 115 -8.78 2.75 15.90
CA THR A 115 -7.96 3.93 15.59
C THR A 115 -8.24 4.58 14.22
N ALA A 116 -8.80 3.86 13.26
CA ALA A 116 -9.03 4.37 11.91
C ALA A 116 -9.90 5.63 11.89
N SER A 117 -9.53 6.62 11.09
CA SER A 117 -10.29 7.85 10.89
C SER A 117 -11.62 7.59 10.17
N TYR A 118 -12.52 8.56 10.22
CA TYR A 118 -13.79 8.53 9.49
C TYR A 118 -13.61 8.24 7.99
N HIS A 119 -12.62 8.89 7.37
CA HIS A 119 -12.32 8.71 5.95
C HIS A 119 -11.72 7.35 5.64
N GLU A 120 -10.95 6.76 6.55
CA GLU A 120 -10.40 5.40 6.37
C GLU A 120 -11.50 4.34 6.47
N LEU A 121 -12.42 4.47 7.44
CA LEU A 121 -13.57 3.58 7.59
C LEU A 121 -14.46 3.60 6.34
N ARG A 122 -14.82 4.78 5.84
CA ARG A 122 -15.68 4.94 4.65
C ARG A 122 -15.10 4.38 3.35
N ARG A 123 -13.80 4.13 3.32
CA ARG A 123 -13.18 3.55 2.13
C ARG A 123 -13.45 2.05 2.08
N ILE A 124 -13.71 1.39 3.22
CA ILE A 124 -14.02 -0.05 3.28
C ILE A 124 -15.31 -0.31 2.50
N GLU A 125 -15.24 -1.25 1.55
CA GLU A 125 -16.40 -1.59 0.73
C GLU A 125 -17.54 -2.07 1.64
N GLY A 126 -18.73 -1.48 1.47
CA GLY A 126 -19.90 -1.72 2.33
C GLY A 126 -19.96 -0.90 3.63
N VAL A 127 -18.93 -0.11 3.97
CA VAL A 127 -18.99 0.83 5.10
C VAL A 127 -19.38 2.22 4.61
N GLY A 128 -20.67 2.53 4.73
CA GLY A 128 -21.21 3.87 4.45
C GLY A 128 -21.01 4.87 5.59
N ASP A 129 -21.43 6.12 5.36
CA ASP A 129 -21.37 7.21 6.34
C ASP A 129 -22.03 6.85 7.68
N ALA A 130 -23.20 6.19 7.65
CA ALA A 130 -23.93 5.78 8.84
C ALA A 130 -23.12 4.80 9.70
N THR A 131 -22.58 3.75 9.08
CA THR A 131 -21.77 2.73 9.76
C THR A 131 -20.47 3.32 10.29
N ALA A 132 -19.78 4.16 9.51
CA ALA A 132 -18.55 4.83 9.95
C ALA A 132 -18.78 5.73 11.17
N LYS A 133 -19.88 6.51 11.20
CA LYS A 133 -20.26 7.32 12.38
C LYS A 133 -20.56 6.44 13.58
N GLN A 134 -21.28 5.34 13.38
CA GLN A 134 -21.64 4.41 14.44
C GLN A 134 -20.41 3.75 15.08
N ILE A 135 -19.44 3.29 14.27
CA ILE A 135 -18.16 2.74 14.74
C ILE A 135 -17.44 3.75 15.64
N ILE A 136 -17.31 5.00 15.17
CA ILE A 136 -16.62 6.06 15.93
C ILE A 136 -17.35 6.38 17.24
N ASN A 137 -18.68 6.45 17.21
CA ASN A 137 -19.47 6.75 18.40
C ASN A 137 -19.38 5.61 19.44
N GLU A 138 -19.42 4.36 19.01
CA GLU A 138 -19.31 3.22 19.90
C GLU A 138 -17.90 3.08 20.51
N ARG A 139 -16.84 3.18 19.71
CA ARG A 139 -15.48 3.06 20.25
C ARG A 139 -15.09 4.20 21.19
N LYS A 140 -15.69 5.39 21.04
CA LYS A 140 -15.53 6.52 21.97
C LYS A 140 -16.08 6.23 23.37
N LYS A 141 -17.12 5.39 23.48
CA LYS A 141 -17.65 4.95 24.78
C LYS A 141 -16.69 3.95 25.44
N ARG A 142 -16.23 2.98 24.65
CA ARG A 142 -15.27 1.96 25.04
C ARG A 142 -14.64 1.37 23.77
N PRO A 143 -13.31 1.24 23.69
CA PRO A 143 -12.64 0.51 22.62
C PRO A 143 -13.24 -0.91 22.45
N PHE A 144 -13.25 -1.41 21.22
CA PHE A 144 -13.61 -2.80 20.97
C PHE A 144 -12.46 -3.71 21.42
N SER A 145 -12.78 -4.78 22.14
CA SER A 145 -11.78 -5.76 22.57
C SER A 145 -11.40 -6.74 21.46
N CYS A 146 -12.34 -7.02 20.55
CA CYS A 146 -12.14 -7.89 19.39
C CYS A 146 -13.20 -7.59 18.32
N GLN A 147 -13.09 -8.23 17.16
CA GLN A 147 -14.04 -8.10 16.05
C GLN A 147 -15.45 -8.53 16.47
N GLU A 148 -15.60 -9.62 17.23
CA GLU A 148 -16.88 -10.08 17.77
C GLU A 148 -17.55 -9.03 18.68
N ASP A 149 -16.81 -8.36 19.56
CA ASP A 149 -17.35 -7.28 20.41
C ASP A 149 -17.88 -6.14 19.54
N ALA A 150 -17.15 -5.77 18.50
CA ALA A 150 -17.60 -4.75 17.55
C ALA A 150 -18.89 -5.16 16.83
N VAL A 151 -18.97 -6.39 16.30
CA VAL A 151 -20.18 -6.89 15.62
C VAL A 151 -21.38 -6.88 16.56
N ASN A 152 -21.20 -7.38 17.79
CA ASN A 152 -22.28 -7.44 18.80
C ASN A 152 -22.80 -6.07 19.19
N ARG A 153 -21.93 -5.06 19.28
CA ARG A 153 -22.30 -3.69 19.67
C ARG A 153 -22.86 -2.87 18.53
N LEU A 154 -22.44 -3.13 17.29
CA LEU A 154 -22.82 -2.34 16.12
C LEU A 154 -24.04 -2.90 15.39
N PHE A 155 -24.26 -4.22 15.44
CA PHE A 155 -25.30 -4.85 14.63
C PHE A 155 -26.19 -5.77 15.46
N ALA A 156 -27.51 -5.54 15.37
CA ALA A 156 -28.51 -6.44 15.95
C ALA A 156 -28.56 -7.80 15.22
N LYS A 157 -28.25 -7.82 13.91
CA LYS A 157 -28.15 -9.05 13.10
C LYS A 157 -26.68 -9.35 12.78
N LYS A 158 -26.15 -10.40 13.41
CA LYS A 158 -24.73 -10.78 13.35
C LYS A 158 -24.27 -11.33 12.00
N GLU A 159 -25.20 -11.76 11.15
CA GLU A 159 -24.89 -12.30 9.80
C GLU A 159 -24.98 -11.25 8.66
N SER A 160 -25.10 -9.96 9.00
CA SER A 160 -25.18 -8.92 7.98
C SER A 160 -23.89 -8.81 7.16
N LYS A 161 -23.99 -8.31 5.91
CA LYS A 161 -22.80 -8.00 5.08
C LYS A 161 -21.80 -7.12 5.82
N ASN A 162 -22.30 -6.19 6.64
CA ASN A 162 -21.46 -5.27 7.43
C ASN A 162 -20.70 -5.98 8.56
N ALA A 163 -21.26 -7.03 9.16
CA ALA A 163 -20.54 -7.82 10.16
C ALA A 163 -19.32 -8.54 9.56
N LYS A 164 -19.48 -9.14 8.38
CA LYS A 164 -18.38 -9.77 7.63
C LYS A 164 -17.24 -8.79 7.32
N ILE A 165 -17.60 -7.54 7.02
CA ILE A 165 -16.63 -6.48 6.76
C ILE A 165 -15.83 -6.11 8.03
N LEU A 166 -16.46 -6.10 9.21
CA LEU A 166 -15.75 -5.82 10.47
C LEU A 166 -14.80 -6.95 10.87
N HIS A 167 -15.11 -8.22 10.56
CA HIS A 167 -14.17 -9.33 10.78
C HIS A 167 -12.90 -9.20 9.93
N ALA A 168 -12.98 -8.54 8.78
CA ALA A 168 -11.81 -8.28 7.94
C ALA A 168 -10.94 -7.12 8.48
N MET A 169 -11.43 -6.35 9.46
CA MET A 169 -10.67 -5.26 10.08
C MET A 169 -9.73 -5.79 11.16
N HIS A 170 -8.65 -5.04 11.39
CA HIS A 170 -7.78 -5.27 12.52
C HIS A 170 -8.43 -4.73 13.81
N CYS A 171 -8.31 -5.48 14.90
CA CYS A 171 -8.64 -5.03 16.24
C CYS A 171 -7.43 -5.36 17.11
N ASP A 172 -6.92 -4.36 17.85
CA ASP A 172 -5.88 -4.63 18.85
C ASP A 172 -6.51 -5.43 20.00
N ASP A 173 -5.72 -6.31 20.62
CA ASP A 173 -6.08 -6.92 21.90
C ASP A 173 -6.02 -5.82 22.98
N VAL A 174 -7.12 -5.63 23.72
CA VAL A 174 -7.27 -4.63 24.80
C VAL A 174 -7.32 -5.33 26.15
#